data_AF-A0A1V9D683-F1
#
_entry.id   AF-A0A1V9D683-F1
#
_cell.length_a   1.000
_cell.length_b   1.000
_cell.length_c   1.000
_cell.angle_alpha   90.00
_cell.angle_beta   90.00
_cell.angle_gamma   90.00
#
_symmetry.space_group_name_H-M   'P 1'
#
loop_
_entity.id
_entity.type
_entity.pdbx_description
1 polymer ?
#
loop_
_entity_poly.entity_id
_entity_poly.type
_entity_poly.pdbx_seq_one_letter_code
_entity_poly.pdbx_strand_id
1 'polypeptide(L)'
;VVGGYWAECAAEEAKKYCTPNIINVRTESEDGIGVKPMSEWQLSDDAAYVHYCPNETIDGIAIHEEPDFGDKIVIADYSSAI
;
A
#
# COMPACT_ATOMS: atom_id res chain seq x y z
N VAL A 1 -2.21 -2.25 2.42
CA VAL A 1 -2.60 -1.36 1.32
C VAL A 1 -1.94 -1.87 0.06
N VAL A 2 -2.73 -2.15 -0.97
CA VAL A 2 -2.26 -2.68 -2.26
C VAL A 2 -2.28 -1.56 -3.30
N GLY A 3 -1.08 -1.14 -3.72
CA GLY A 3 -0.86 -0.15 -4.78
C GLY A 3 -0.36 -0.76 -6.08
N GLY A 4 0.37 -1.88 -6.02
CA GLY A 4 0.86 -2.62 -7.17
C GLY A 4 1.26 -4.05 -6.82
N TYR A 5 2.12 -4.63 -7.67
CA TYR A 5 2.49 -6.04 -7.64
C TYR A 5 3.11 -6.53 -6.32
N TRP A 6 4.06 -5.80 -5.74
CA TRP A 6 4.76 -6.24 -4.54
C TRP A 6 3.86 -6.17 -3.31
N ALA A 7 3.03 -5.12 -3.20
CA ALA A 7 2.04 -5.05 -2.14
C ALA A 7 0.97 -6.16 -2.25
N GLU A 8 0.60 -6.57 -3.47
CA GLU A 8 -0.29 -7.72 -3.70
C GLU A 8 0.38 -9.02 -3.21
N CYS A 9 1.64 -9.27 -3.59
CA CYS A 9 2.38 -10.44 -3.11
C CYS A 9 2.48 -10.48 -1.57
N ALA A 10 2.75 -9.34 -0.93
CA ALA A 10 2.79 -9.25 0.53
C ALA A 10 1.41 -9.51 1.17
N ALA A 11 0.33 -9.02 0.55
CA ALA A 11 -1.04 -9.26 1.02
C ALA A 11 -1.44 -10.74 0.91
N GLU A 12 -1.08 -11.41 -0.18
CA GLU A 12 -1.32 -12.86 -0.34
C GLU A 12 -0.52 -13.68 0.68
N GLU A 13 0.73 -13.32 0.97
CA GLU A 13 1.53 -13.99 1.99
C GLU A 13 0.94 -13.81 3.39
N ALA A 14 0.46 -12.59 3.72
CA ALA A 14 -0.12 -12.28 5.02
C ALA A 14 -1.35 -13.15 5.36
N LYS A 15 -2.13 -13.59 4.35
CA LYS A 15 -3.29 -14.48 4.54
C LYS A 15 -2.93 -15.83 5.18
N LYS A 16 -1.66 -16.26 5.14
CA LYS A 16 -1.20 -17.48 5.81
C LYS A 16 -1.10 -17.32 7.33
N TYR A 17 -1.02 -16.09 7.83
CA TYR A 17 -0.70 -15.78 9.23
C TYR A 17 -1.82 -15.00 9.94
N CYS A 18 -2.62 -14.24 9.21
CA CYS A 18 -3.71 -13.45 9.76
C CYS A 18 -4.84 -13.28 8.74
N THR A 19 -5.88 -12.53 9.13
CA THR A 19 -6.95 -12.08 8.23
C THR A 19 -6.67 -10.62 7.86
N PRO A 20 -5.88 -10.32 6.81
CA PRO A 20 -5.56 -8.95 6.45
C PRO A 20 -6.80 -8.23 5.89
N ASN A 21 -6.99 -6.98 6.29
CA ASN A 21 -7.90 -6.07 5.58
C ASN A 21 -7.18 -5.52 4.33
N ILE A 22 -7.55 -6.03 3.16
CA ILE A 22 -6.92 -5.65 1.88
C ILE A 22 -7.62 -4.41 1.32
N ILE A 23 -6.92 -3.29 1.37
CA ILE A 23 -7.38 -2.01 0.82
C ILE A 23 -6.67 -1.80 -0.52
N ASN A 24 -7.41 -1.91 -1.63
CA ASN A 24 -6.90 -1.64 -2.97
C ASN A 24 -7.01 -0.14 -3.26
N VAL A 25 -5.86 0.48 -3.52
CA VAL A 25 -5.75 1.92 -3.81
C VAL A 25 -5.23 2.16 -5.22
N ARG A 26 -4.98 1.11 -6.01
CA ARG A 26 -4.54 1.22 -7.41
C ARG A 26 -5.64 1.89 -8.23
N THR A 27 -5.24 2.84 -9.06
CA THR A 27 -6.09 3.50 -10.04
C THR A 27 -5.55 3.24 -11.44
N GLU A 28 -6.45 3.25 -12.42
CA GLU A 28 -6.11 3.08 -13.83
C GLU A 28 -6.92 4.07 -14.64
N SER A 29 -6.26 4.84 -15.49
CA SER A 29 -6.81 5.92 -16.30
C SER A 29 -6.16 5.96 -17.68
N GLU A 30 -6.63 6.82 -18.57
CA GLU A 30 -6.00 7.03 -19.89
C GLU A 30 -4.54 7.53 -19.76
N ASP A 31 -4.21 8.19 -18.64
CA ASP A 31 -2.87 8.71 -18.33
C ASP A 31 -1.94 7.67 -17.68
N GLY A 32 -2.44 6.45 -17.42
CA GLY A 32 -1.68 5.34 -16.86
C GLY A 32 -2.19 4.82 -15.52
N ILE A 33 -1.31 4.09 -14.83
CA ILE A 33 -1.57 3.46 -13.53
C ILE A 33 -1.07 4.39 -12.43
N GLY A 34 -1.84 4.51 -11.35
CA GLY A 34 -1.45 5.29 -10.19
C GLY A 34 -2.03 4.71 -8.90
N VAL A 35 -1.99 5.52 -7.85
CA VAL A 35 -2.63 5.22 -6.57
C VAL A 35 -3.49 6.40 -6.13
N LYS A 36 -4.55 6.11 -5.37
CA LYS A 36 -5.34 7.13 -4.69
C LYS A 36 -4.47 7.89 -3.68
N PRO A 37 -4.75 9.18 -3.43
CA PRO A 37 -4.16 9.93 -2.32
C PRO A 37 -4.29 9.19 -0.98
N MET A 38 -3.30 9.29 -0.09
CA MET A 38 -3.33 8.60 1.20
C MET A 38 -4.56 8.98 2.04
N SER A 39 -5.03 10.23 1.91
CA SER A 39 -6.25 10.69 2.57
C SER A 39 -7.53 9.94 2.18
N GLU A 40 -7.54 9.23 1.04
CA GLU A 40 -8.66 8.40 0.61
C GLU A 40 -8.55 6.93 1.09
N TRP A 41 -7.44 6.55 1.70
CA TRP A 41 -7.20 5.18 2.14
C TRP A 41 -8.07 4.87 3.36
N GLN A 42 -9.00 3.92 3.20
CA GLN A 42 -9.95 3.52 4.25
C GLN A 42 -9.28 2.61 5.28
N LEU A 43 -8.34 3.16 6.06
CA LEU A 43 -7.57 2.42 7.06
C LEU A 43 -8.44 2.01 8.25
N SER A 44 -8.28 0.78 8.72
CA SER A 44 -8.96 0.28 9.93
C SER A 44 -8.37 0.90 11.20
N ASP A 45 -9.23 1.24 12.17
CA ASP A 45 -8.81 1.76 13.48
C ASP A 45 -8.30 0.69 14.43
N ASP A 46 -8.74 -0.55 14.25
CA ASP A 46 -8.35 -1.72 15.04
C ASP A 46 -7.22 -2.55 14.40
N ALA A 47 -6.61 -2.05 13.32
CA ALA A 47 -5.49 -2.73 12.68
C ALA A 47 -4.25 -2.73 13.58
N ALA A 48 -3.62 -3.90 13.75
CA ALA A 48 -2.35 -4.03 14.46
C ALA A 48 -1.21 -3.26 13.79
N TYR A 49 -1.24 -3.18 12.45
CA TYR A 49 -0.32 -2.38 11.64
C TYR A 49 -0.91 -2.13 10.24
N VAL A 50 -0.34 -1.15 9.55
CA VAL A 50 -0.56 -0.89 8.12
C VAL A 50 0.68 -1.31 7.35
N HIS A 51 0.51 -2.14 6.31
CA HIS A 51 1.57 -2.46 5.36
C HIS A 51 1.35 -1.72 4.04
N TYR A 52 2.38 -1.12 3.45
CA TYR A 52 2.35 -0.56 2.10
C TYR A 52 3.70 -0.63 1.40
N CYS A 53 3.71 -0.53 0.07
CA CYS A 53 4.91 -0.42 -0.73
C CYS A 53 4.96 0.98 -1.38
N PRO A 54 5.91 1.84 -1.01
CA PRO A 54 6.04 3.18 -1.60
C PRO A 54 6.50 3.17 -3.05
N ASN A 55 7.21 2.12 -3.50
CA ASN A 55 7.73 2.03 -4.87
C ASN A 55 7.46 0.64 -5.47
N GLU A 56 6.48 0.57 -6.37
CA GLU A 56 6.06 -0.63 -7.07
C GLU A 56 6.79 -0.70 -8.42
N THR A 57 7.96 -1.37 -8.44
CA THR A 57 8.85 -1.38 -9.61
C THR A 57 8.26 -2.00 -10.87
N ILE A 58 7.34 -2.95 -10.72
CA ILE A 58 6.70 -3.63 -11.86
C ILE A 58 5.63 -2.74 -12.51
N ASP A 59 4.83 -2.05 -11.69
CA ASP A 59 3.79 -1.14 -12.17
C ASP A 59 4.30 0.27 -12.47
N GLY A 60 5.54 0.60 -12.07
CA GLY A 60 6.15 1.91 -12.26
C GLY A 60 5.53 3.01 -11.38
N ILE A 61 5.00 2.64 -10.22
CA ILE A 61 4.34 3.58 -9.29
C ILE A 61 5.31 3.94 -8.18
N ALA A 62 5.49 5.24 -7.94
CA ALA A 62 6.21 5.77 -6.80
C ALA A 62 5.32 6.76 -6.03
N ILE A 63 5.21 6.57 -4.72
CA ILE A 63 4.44 7.43 -3.82
C ILE A 63 5.38 8.51 -3.29
N HIS A 64 5.08 9.76 -3.63
CA HIS A 64 5.85 10.94 -3.20
C HIS A 64 5.11 11.81 -2.18
N GLU A 65 3.89 11.43 -1.82
CA GLU A 65 3.10 12.07 -0.76
C GLU A 65 3.81 11.88 0.59
N GLU A 66 3.75 12.90 1.45
CA GLU A 66 4.23 12.78 2.83
C GLU A 66 3.41 11.71 3.55
N PRO A 67 4.05 10.67 4.13
CA PRO A 67 3.32 9.61 4.80
C PRO A 67 2.47 10.11 5.97
N ASP A 68 1.14 9.98 5.86
CA ASP A 68 0.19 10.27 6.94
C ASP A 68 -0.62 9.01 7.28
N PHE A 69 -0.32 8.43 8.44
CA PHE A 69 -1.00 7.25 8.97
C PHE A 69 -1.57 7.48 10.38
N GLY A 70 -1.56 8.73 10.86
CA GLY A 70 -1.85 9.06 12.25
C GLY A 70 -0.97 8.29 13.25
N ASP A 71 -1.58 7.75 14.30
CA ASP A 71 -0.89 7.01 15.38
C ASP A 71 -0.67 5.51 15.07
N LYS A 72 -0.92 5.06 13.83
CA LYS A 72 -0.86 3.63 13.48
C LYS A 72 0.59 3.16 13.34
N ILE A 73 0.83 1.88 13.66
CA ILE A 73 2.11 1.22 13.37
C ILE A 73 2.19 0.96 11.86
N VAL A 74 3.30 1.32 11.23
CA VAL A 74 3.47 1.20 9.78
C VAL A 74 4.67 0.32 9.45
N ILE A 75 4.47 -0.58 8.48
CA ILE A 75 5.51 -1.40 7.87
C ILE A 75 5.55 -1.02 6.39
N ALA A 76 6.72 -0.59 5.92
CA ALA A 76 6.89 -0.16 4.54
C ALA A 76 7.95 -1.01 3.83
N ASP A 77 7.63 -1.50 2.63
CA ASP A 77 8.60 -2.18 1.78
C ASP A 77 9.43 -1.16 0.98
N TYR A 78 10.60 -0.80 1.51
CA TYR A 78 11.59 0.08 0.87
C TYR A 78 12.62 -0.67 0.03
N SER A 79 12.36 -1.91 -0.41
CA SER A 79 13.33 -2.72 -1.19
C SER A 79 13.84 -2.02 -2.46
N SER A 80 13.09 -1.06 -2.99
CA SER A 80 13.41 -0.33 -4.22
C SER A 80 13.24 1.19 -4.13
N ALA A 81 13.13 1.73 -2.91
CA ALA A 81 13.03 3.16 -2.64
C ALA A 81 14.20 3.61 -1.73
N ILE A 82 14.68 4.86 -1.92
CA ILE A 82 15.78 5.49 -1.16
C ILE A 82 15.30 6.78 -0.49
#